data_AF-A0A7I8DHQ4-F1
#
_entry.id   AF-A0A7I8DHQ4-F1
#
_cell.length_a   1.000
_cell.length_b   1.000
_cell.length_c   1.000
_cell.angle_alpha   90.00
_cell.angle_beta   90.00
_cell.angle_gamma   90.00
#
_symmetry.space_group_name_H-M   'P 1'
#
loop_
_entity.id
_entity.type
_entity.pdbx_description
1 polymer ?
#
loop_
_entity_poly.entity_id
_entity_poly.type
_entity_poly.pdbx_seq_one_letter_code
_entity_poly.pdbx_strand_id
1 'polypeptide(L)'
;MKKKIGVIAVLSLIIVFGLLLISTGGKVTSVMITDYSVAEGGDVIKLKVGLASSMGYIRTLKTTEDGNKKLITFYSTYGLNSVIGAKNEFQVKLDPFCEEIYFYSGNDEYKLKLQKISGTNEWERVK
;
A
#
# COMPACT_ATOMS: atom_id res chain seq x y z
N MET A 1 1.12 34.11 36.22
CA MET A 1 1.26 34.14 34.73
C MET A 1 2.20 33.07 34.20
N LYS A 2 3.45 32.94 34.70
CA LYS A 2 4.42 31.92 34.27
C LYS A 2 3.89 30.47 34.27
N LYS A 3 3.16 30.07 35.33
CA LYS A 3 2.50 28.74 35.42
C LYS A 3 1.44 28.53 34.33
N LYS A 4 0.67 29.57 33.97
CA LYS A 4 -0.36 29.51 32.90
C LYS A 4 0.29 29.41 31.51
N ILE A 5 1.39 30.13 31.30
CA ILE A 5 2.19 30.07 30.05
C ILE A 5 2.82 28.67 29.88
N GLY A 6 3.36 28.09 30.97
CA GLY A 6 3.90 26.73 30.94
C GLY A 6 2.85 25.68 30.57
N VAL A 7 1.63 25.78 31.13
CA VAL A 7 0.52 24.87 30.80
C VAL A 7 0.10 25.00 29.32
N ILE A 8 0.00 26.22 28.80
CA ILE A 8 -0.34 26.44 27.38
C ILE A 8 0.75 25.88 26.47
N ALA A 9 2.03 26.11 26.79
CA ALA A 9 3.14 25.59 25.99
C ALA A 9 3.12 24.06 25.91
N VAL A 10 2.85 23.38 27.02
CA VAL A 10 2.75 21.91 27.08
C VAL A 10 1.55 21.41 26.26
N LEU A 11 0.38 22.04 26.39
CA LEU A 11 -0.80 21.68 25.60
C LEU A 11 -0.58 21.84 24.10
N SER A 12 0.03 22.96 23.68
CA SER A 12 0.39 23.19 22.28
C SER A 12 1.36 22.13 21.76
N LEU A 13 2.33 21.72 22.57
CA LEU A 13 3.28 20.67 22.19
C LEU A 13 2.57 19.32 21.97
N ILE A 14 1.64 18.96 22.85
CA ILE A 14 0.83 17.73 22.74
C ILE A 14 -0.02 17.76 21.47
N ILE A 15 -0.64 18.90 21.15
CA ILE A 15 -1.44 19.07 19.93
C ILE A 15 -0.56 18.89 18.68
N VAL A 16 0.61 19.53 18.65
CA VAL A 16 1.56 19.41 17.52
C VAL A 16 2.04 17.97 17.36
N PHE A 17 2.41 17.30 18.45
CA PHE A 17 2.79 15.88 18.42
C PHE A 17 1.65 14.98 17.93
N GLY A 18 0.42 15.22 18.40
CA GLY A 18 -0.76 14.50 17.93
C GLY A 18 -0.98 14.66 16.43
N LEU A 19 -0.89 15.90 15.92
CA LEU A 19 -1.00 16.19 14.48
C LEU A 19 0.10 15.51 13.66
N LEU A 20 1.32 15.45 14.17
CA LEU A 20 2.45 14.78 13.49
C LEU A 20 2.25 13.26 13.38
N LEU A 21 1.75 12.59 14.42
CA LEU A 21 1.46 11.15 14.36
C LEU A 21 0.38 10.81 13.33
N ILE A 22 -0.62 11.67 13.20
CA ILE A 22 -1.69 11.53 12.22
C ILE A 22 -1.20 11.84 10.80
N SER A 23 -0.10 12.59 10.68
CA SER A 23 0.47 12.95 9.39
C SER A 23 1.32 11.85 8.75
N THR A 24 1.75 10.83 9.48
CA THR A 24 2.59 9.76 8.93
C THR A 24 1.73 8.66 8.31
N GLY A 25 1.73 8.55 6.97
CA GLY A 25 1.00 7.51 6.25
C GLY A 25 1.53 6.12 6.63
N GLY A 26 0.65 5.14 6.74
CA GLY A 26 0.96 3.81 7.26
C GLY A 26 0.76 2.69 6.23
N LYS A 27 1.13 1.46 6.60
CA LYS A 27 0.82 0.26 5.80
C LYS A 27 -0.71 0.12 5.67
N VAL A 28 -1.19 -0.28 4.50
CA VAL A 28 -2.61 -0.51 4.23
C VAL A 28 -2.86 -1.99 4.03
N THR A 29 -3.86 -2.54 4.74
CA THR A 29 -4.13 -3.99 4.79
C THR A 29 -5.31 -4.44 3.92
N SER A 30 -6.15 -3.49 3.49
CA SER A 30 -7.43 -3.75 2.82
C SER A 30 -7.40 -3.44 1.31
N VAL A 31 -6.24 -3.61 0.67
CA VAL A 31 -6.07 -3.33 -0.77
C VAL A 31 -6.61 -4.48 -1.61
N MET A 32 -7.37 -4.12 -2.64
CA MET A 32 -7.98 -5.03 -3.59
C MET A 32 -7.61 -4.67 -5.03
N ILE A 33 -7.41 -5.67 -5.88
CA ILE A 33 -7.17 -5.48 -7.32
C ILE A 33 -8.51 -5.23 -7.99
N THR A 34 -8.67 -4.06 -8.59
CA THR A 34 -9.82 -3.74 -9.44
C THR A 34 -9.57 -4.18 -10.86
N ASP A 35 -8.35 -3.98 -11.36
CA ASP A 35 -7.91 -4.36 -12.71
C ASP A 35 -6.40 -4.63 -12.76
N TYR A 36 -5.92 -5.33 -13.79
CA TYR A 36 -4.48 -5.43 -14.05
C TYR A 36 -4.21 -5.70 -15.53
N SER A 37 -2.99 -5.36 -15.97
CA SER A 37 -2.50 -5.68 -17.31
C SER A 37 -1.00 -5.93 -17.27
N VAL A 38 -0.50 -6.86 -18.07
CA VAL A 38 0.93 -7.11 -18.22
C VAL A 38 1.46 -6.33 -19.42
N ALA A 39 2.60 -5.66 -19.26
CA ALA A 39 3.25 -4.91 -20.34
C ALA A 39 3.84 -5.86 -21.39
N GLU A 40 4.08 -5.32 -22.58
CA GLU A 40 4.82 -6.02 -23.65
C GLU A 40 6.22 -6.40 -23.13
N GLY A 41 6.56 -7.70 -23.17
CA GLY A 41 7.78 -8.26 -22.59
C GLY A 41 7.57 -9.04 -21.28
N GLY A 42 6.43 -8.86 -20.59
CA GLY A 42 6.07 -9.69 -19.44
C GLY A 42 6.77 -9.36 -18.11
N ASP A 43 7.66 -8.38 -18.09
CA ASP A 43 8.50 -8.00 -16.94
C ASP A 43 7.88 -6.91 -16.06
N VAL A 44 6.75 -6.32 -16.48
CA VAL A 44 6.02 -5.32 -15.71
C VAL A 44 4.53 -5.65 -15.70
N ILE A 45 3.95 -5.71 -14.50
CA ILE A 45 2.51 -5.74 -14.31
C ILE A 45 2.02 -4.36 -13.84
N LYS A 46 1.02 -3.83 -14.53
CA LYS A 46 0.27 -2.66 -14.10
C LYS A 46 -0.91 -3.13 -13.27
N LEU A 47 -0.99 -2.69 -12.02
CA LEU A 47 -2.06 -2.99 -11.08
C LEU A 47 -2.94 -1.76 -10.93
N LYS A 48 -4.24 -1.90 -11.15
CA LYS A 48 -5.26 -0.96 -10.66
C LYS A 48 -5.83 -1.51 -9.35
N VAL A 49 -5.83 -0.68 -8.33
CA VAL A 49 -6.19 -1.08 -6.98
C VAL A 49 -7.18 -0.12 -6.33
N GLY A 50 -7.94 -0.64 -5.39
CA GLY A 50 -8.82 0.11 -4.51
C GLY A 50 -8.68 -0.34 -3.06
N LEU A 51 -9.39 0.33 -2.17
CA LEU A 51 -9.53 -0.07 -0.78
C LEU A 51 -10.92 -0.65 -0.56
N ALA A 52 -10.99 -1.73 0.22
CA ALA A 52 -12.28 -2.23 0.70
C ALA A 52 -12.88 -1.32 1.80
N SER A 53 -12.05 -0.52 2.47
CA SER A 53 -12.52 0.49 3.42
C SER A 53 -13.01 1.76 2.71
N SER A 54 -14.04 2.40 3.27
CA SER A 54 -14.56 3.70 2.81
C SER A 54 -13.64 4.88 3.16
N MET A 55 -12.56 4.63 3.91
CA MET A 55 -11.65 5.64 4.40
C MET A 55 -10.22 5.36 3.95
N GLY A 56 -9.50 6.43 3.61
CA GLY A 56 -8.10 6.41 3.24
C GLY A 56 -7.88 6.39 1.73
N TYR A 57 -6.65 6.70 1.35
CA TYR A 57 -6.18 6.66 -0.03
C TYR A 57 -4.81 6.01 -0.07
N ILE A 58 -4.49 5.33 -1.18
CA ILE A 58 -3.17 4.73 -1.39
C ILE A 58 -2.26 5.78 -2.03
N ARG A 59 -1.03 5.91 -1.55
CA ARG A 59 -0.05 6.87 -2.08
C ARG A 59 1.06 6.17 -2.86
N THR A 60 1.56 5.07 -2.32
CA THR A 60 2.72 4.36 -2.85
C THR A 60 2.70 2.90 -2.43
N LEU A 61 3.64 2.12 -2.96
CA LEU A 61 3.89 0.75 -2.55
C LEU A 61 5.39 0.51 -2.31
N LYS A 62 5.69 -0.58 -1.62
CA LYS A 62 7.02 -1.21 -1.57
C LYS A 62 6.87 -2.67 -1.97
N THR A 63 7.90 -3.20 -2.62
CA THR A 63 7.95 -4.60 -3.03
C THR A 63 9.16 -5.31 -2.46
N THR A 64 8.99 -6.57 -2.11
CA THR A 64 10.07 -7.50 -1.75
C THR A 64 9.89 -8.78 -2.56
N GLU A 65 10.98 -9.44 -2.92
CA GLU A 65 10.95 -10.77 -3.56
C GLU A 65 11.23 -11.86 -2.51
N ASP A 66 10.53 -12.98 -2.63
CA ASP A 66 10.77 -14.21 -1.85
C ASP A 66 10.58 -15.43 -2.77
N GLY A 67 11.68 -15.89 -3.37
CA GLY A 67 11.65 -16.96 -4.38
C GLY A 67 10.83 -16.55 -5.61
N ASN A 68 9.77 -17.31 -5.92
CA ASN A 68 8.84 -17.02 -7.01
C ASN A 68 7.74 -16.01 -6.63
N LYS A 69 7.81 -15.39 -5.44
CA LYS A 69 6.76 -14.53 -4.88
C LYS A 69 7.16 -13.07 -4.88
N LYS A 70 6.23 -12.25 -5.36
CA LYS A 70 6.26 -10.79 -5.25
C LYS A 70 5.39 -10.35 -4.06
N LEU A 71 6.01 -9.84 -3.00
CA LEU A 71 5.31 -9.34 -1.82
C LEU A 71 5.14 -7.82 -1.91
N ILE A 72 3.90 -7.32 -1.87
CA ILE A 72 3.58 -5.90 -2.05
C ILE A 72 2.94 -5.34 -0.78
N THR A 73 3.55 -4.29 -0.22
CA THR A 73 2.97 -3.49 0.86
C THR A 73 2.59 -2.11 0.33
N PHE A 74 1.31 -1.77 0.41
CA PHE A 74 0.81 -0.45 0.05
C PHE A 74 0.84 0.49 1.26
N TYR A 75 0.98 1.79 1.00
CA TYR A 75 1.04 2.82 2.03
C TYR A 75 0.01 3.90 1.77
N SER A 76 -0.61 4.39 2.84
CA SER A 76 -1.61 5.44 2.75
C SER A 76 -0.98 6.81 2.43
N THR A 77 -1.84 7.73 2.01
CA THR A 77 -1.53 9.16 2.00
C THR A 77 -1.24 9.68 3.41
N TYR A 78 -0.60 10.85 3.46
CA TYR A 78 -0.29 11.57 4.69
C TYR A 78 -1.54 12.33 5.16
N GLY A 79 -1.84 12.28 6.46
CA GLY A 79 -2.99 12.96 7.06
C GLY A 79 -4.30 12.17 6.98
N LEU A 80 -5.31 12.63 7.72
CA LEU A 80 -6.62 11.97 7.79
C LEU A 80 -7.35 12.10 6.46
N ASN A 81 -7.61 10.96 5.82
CA ASN A 81 -8.44 10.85 4.63
C ASN A 81 -8.10 11.88 3.53
N SER A 82 -6.81 12.20 3.38
CA SER A 82 -6.33 13.17 2.40
C SER A 82 -6.14 12.52 1.04
N VAL A 83 -6.65 13.15 -0.02
CA VAL A 83 -6.46 12.68 -1.41
C VAL A 83 -5.14 13.15 -2.03
N ILE A 84 -4.39 14.03 -1.35
CA ILE A 84 -3.16 14.61 -1.90
C ILE A 84 -2.12 13.50 -2.11
N GLY A 85 -1.69 13.32 -3.36
CA GLY A 85 -0.75 12.27 -3.75
C GLY A 85 -1.37 10.87 -3.82
N ALA A 86 -2.70 10.76 -3.78
CA ALA A 86 -3.40 9.50 -3.97
C ALA A 86 -3.16 8.93 -5.37
N LYS A 87 -2.98 7.62 -5.45
CA LYS A 87 -2.82 6.84 -6.66
C LYS A 87 -3.64 5.57 -6.55
N ASN A 88 -4.19 5.13 -7.67
CA ASN A 88 -4.89 3.85 -7.80
C ASN A 88 -4.23 2.93 -8.84
N GLU A 89 -3.21 3.40 -9.56
CA GLU A 89 -2.47 2.62 -10.55
C GLU A 89 -0.99 2.56 -10.21
N PHE A 90 -0.41 1.37 -10.31
CA PHE A 90 0.99 1.12 -10.00
C PHE A 90 1.61 0.18 -11.02
N GLN A 91 2.84 0.48 -11.43
CA GLN A 91 3.65 -0.41 -12.24
C GLN A 91 4.60 -1.16 -11.32
N VAL A 92 4.59 -2.49 -11.43
CA VAL A 92 5.37 -3.39 -10.59
C VAL A 92 6.23 -4.25 -11.51
N LYS A 93 7.54 -4.13 -11.35
CA LYS A 93 8.48 -5.03 -12.04
C LYS A 93 8.35 -6.44 -11.48
N LEU A 94 8.40 -7.43 -12.36
CA LEU A 94 8.35 -8.84 -12.04
C LEU A 94 9.73 -9.45 -12.30
N ASP A 95 10.16 -10.30 -11.39
CA ASP A 95 11.25 -11.23 -11.68
C ASP A 95 10.81 -12.24 -12.75
N PRO A 96 11.68 -12.70 -13.67
CA PRO A 96 11.32 -13.69 -14.68
C PRO A 96 10.74 -15.00 -14.11
N PHE A 97 11.13 -15.36 -12.89
CA PHE A 97 10.64 -16.55 -12.17
C PHE A 97 9.47 -16.24 -11.23
N CYS A 98 8.94 -15.01 -11.26
CA CYS A 98 7.78 -14.64 -10.46
C CYS A 98 6.52 -15.34 -10.98
N GLU A 99 5.88 -16.09 -10.10
CA GLU A 99 4.65 -16.84 -10.37
C GLU A 99 3.49 -16.35 -9.50
N GLU A 100 3.77 -15.67 -8.39
CA GLU A 100 2.75 -15.29 -7.41
C GLU A 100 2.93 -13.85 -6.94
N ILE A 101 1.82 -13.11 -6.83
CA ILE A 101 1.79 -11.75 -6.28
C ILE A 101 0.90 -11.72 -5.05
N TYR A 102 1.48 -11.29 -3.93
CA TYR A 102 0.80 -11.19 -2.65
C TYR A 102 0.70 -9.74 -2.17
N PHE A 103 -0.40 -9.41 -1.51
CA PHE A 103 -0.60 -8.12 -0.86
C PHE A 103 -0.55 -8.29 0.66
N TYR A 104 0.10 -7.34 1.34
CA TYR A 104 0.11 -7.26 2.80
C TYR A 104 -1.31 -7.21 3.38
N SER A 105 -1.60 -8.04 4.38
CA SER A 105 -2.92 -8.14 5.02
C SER A 105 -2.94 -7.78 6.51
N GLY A 106 -1.81 -7.37 7.08
CA GLY A 106 -1.67 -7.10 8.52
C GLY A 106 -0.80 -8.14 9.22
N ASN A 107 -0.30 -7.83 10.42
CA ASN A 107 0.47 -8.76 11.27
C ASN A 107 1.64 -9.48 10.58
N ASP A 108 2.31 -8.79 9.66
CA ASP A 108 3.39 -9.34 8.81
C ASP A 108 2.99 -10.50 7.91
N GLU A 109 1.68 -10.67 7.70
CA GLU A 109 1.08 -11.62 6.78
C GLU A 109 0.78 -10.99 5.41
N TYR A 110 0.71 -11.88 4.41
CA TYR A 110 0.47 -11.55 3.02
C TYR A 110 -0.55 -12.53 2.42
N LYS A 111 -1.45 -12.03 1.58
CA LYS A 111 -2.48 -12.83 0.89
C LYS A 111 -2.24 -12.84 -0.61
N LEU A 112 -2.32 -14.02 -1.20
CA LEU A 112 -2.21 -14.22 -2.64
C LEU A 112 -3.31 -13.46 -3.37
N LYS A 113 -2.97 -12.75 -4.43
CA LYS A 113 -3.92 -11.95 -5.22
C LYS A 113 -3.90 -12.29 -6.69
N LEU A 114 -2.72 -12.53 -7.24
CA LEU A 114 -2.54 -13.01 -8.60
C LEU A 114 -1.61 -14.19 -8.59
N GLN A 115 -1.90 -15.17 -9.44
CA GLN A 115 -1.02 -16.28 -9.73
C GLN A 115 -0.89 -16.44 -11.23
N LYS A 116 0.27 -16.89 -11.69
CA LYS A 116 0.54 -17.18 -13.09
C LYS A 116 -0.11 -18.53 -13.46
N ILE A 117 -0.79 -18.58 -14.59
CA ILE A 117 -1.43 -19.81 -15.07
C ILE A 117 -0.33 -20.76 -15.57
N SER A 118 -0.28 -21.96 -15.02
CA SER A 118 0.76 -22.96 -15.34
C SER A 118 0.86 -23.22 -16.85
N GLY A 119 2.10 -23.20 -17.36
CA GLY A 119 2.37 -23.41 -18.79
C GLY A 119 2.05 -22.21 -19.69
N THR A 120 1.67 -21.07 -19.13
CA THR A 120 1.39 -19.83 -19.88
C THR A 120 2.14 -18.64 -19.29
N ASN A 121 2.09 -17.49 -19.97
CA ASN A 121 2.53 -16.20 -19.44
C ASN A 121 1.38 -15.33 -18.93
N GLU A 122 0.19 -15.91 -18.79
CA GLU A 122 -1.00 -15.22 -18.33
C GLU A 122 -1.12 -15.30 -16.81
N TRP A 123 -1.82 -14.32 -16.24
CA TRP A 123 -2.09 -14.24 -14.82
C TRP A 123 -3.58 -14.44 -14.59
N GLU A 124 -3.95 -14.87 -13.39
CA GLU A 124 -5.34 -14.94 -12.95
C GLU A 124 -5.49 -14.41 -11.54
N ARG A 125 -6.70 -13.91 -11.22
CA ARG A 125 -7.04 -13.51 -9.85
C ARG A 125 -7.39 -14.73 -9.04
N VAL A 126 -6.81 -14.81 -7.86
CA VAL A 126 -7.23 -15.80 -6.85
C VAL A 126 -8.51 -15.29 -6.18
N LYS A 127 -9.51 -16.17 -6.09
CA LYS A 127 -10.82 -15.88 -5.49
C LYS A 127 -10.73 -15.76 -3.97
#